data_AF-A0A3P6SY40-F1
#
_entry.id   AF-A0A3P6SY40-F1
#
_cell.length_a   1.000
_cell.length_b   1.000
_cell.length_c   1.000
_cell.angle_alpha   90.00
_cell.angle_beta   90.00
_cell.angle_gamma   90.00
#
_symmetry.space_group_name_H-M   'P 1'
#
loop_
_entity.id
_entity.type
_entity.pdbx_description
1 polymer ?
#
loop_
_entity_poly.entity_id
_entity_poly.type
_entity_poly.pdbx_seq_one_letter_code
_entity_poly.pdbx_strand_id
1 'polypeptide(L)'
;DYGSYLHVWMYNLSEFNSSNRQIWMILESEIALYEYTEYTGSSDSCDILFDSTGNLLEVSRILVQLRYVGASNQSRAMRILRNIAKSSTIKTGVYADFFQFAEQYNAILPGTLSTIAIASFAVITVSLLLIPKTVTSFWITSSIITDERIDSFERMRNALYNVGVPIVQSASSTIIGVSFLASIDSYIFRSFLKTIILVITIGALHGLLILPILLTLFSNDEKTT
;
A
#
# COMPACT_ATOMS: atom_id res chain seq x y z
N ASP A 1 2.81 -22.07 8.77
CA ASP A 1 1.92 -22.75 7.82
C ASP A 1 0.55 -22.08 7.75
N TYR A 2 0.53 -20.84 7.22
CA TYR A 2 -0.71 -20.09 7.01
C TYR A 2 -1.31 -20.46 5.64
N GLY A 3 -2.60 -20.83 5.60
CA GLY A 3 -3.37 -20.88 4.34
C GLY A 3 -3.35 -22.21 3.57
N SER A 4 -3.50 -23.35 4.26
CA SER A 4 -3.55 -24.67 3.60
C SER A 4 -4.91 -25.01 2.99
N TYR A 5 -5.99 -24.28 3.32
CA TYR A 5 -7.34 -24.61 2.88
C TYR A 5 -7.99 -23.44 2.14
N LEU A 6 -8.56 -23.75 0.98
CA LEU A 6 -9.50 -22.90 0.26
C LEU A 6 -10.90 -23.26 0.77
N HIS A 7 -11.57 -22.27 1.34
CA HIS A 7 -12.98 -22.37 1.66
C HIS A 7 -13.78 -22.01 0.41
N VAL A 8 -14.63 -22.93 -0.04
CA VAL A 8 -15.50 -22.77 -1.20
C VAL A 8 -16.94 -22.83 -0.72
N TRP A 9 -17.65 -21.70 -0.76
CA TRP A 9 -19.09 -21.67 -0.49
C TRP A 9 -19.86 -21.78 -1.80
N MET A 10 -20.90 -22.59 -1.78
CA MET A 10 -21.88 -22.73 -2.85
C MET A 10 -23.22 -22.26 -2.32
N TYR A 11 -23.91 -21.44 -3.09
CA TYR A 11 -25.19 -20.84 -2.71
C TYR A 11 -26.30 -21.34 -3.60
N ASN A 12 -27.51 -21.39 -3.03
CA ASN A 12 -28.76 -21.73 -3.71
C ASN A 12 -28.71 -23.11 -4.37
N LEU A 13 -28.30 -24.12 -3.59
CA LEU A 13 -28.12 -25.49 -4.07
C LEU A 13 -29.44 -26.21 -4.34
N SER A 14 -30.52 -25.81 -3.65
CA SER A 14 -31.88 -26.32 -3.85
C SER A 14 -32.41 -26.12 -5.27
N GLU A 15 -31.99 -25.07 -5.96
CA GLU A 15 -32.41 -24.76 -7.33
C GLU A 15 -31.57 -25.48 -8.39
N PHE A 16 -30.48 -26.15 -7.99
CA PHE A 16 -29.52 -26.72 -8.93
C PHE A 16 -29.84 -28.20 -9.24
N ASN A 17 -30.48 -28.45 -10.39
CA ASN A 17 -30.70 -29.81 -10.88
C ASN A 17 -29.46 -30.35 -11.61
N SER A 18 -28.49 -30.88 -10.87
CA SER A 18 -27.33 -31.57 -11.45
C SER A 18 -27.65 -32.99 -11.87
N SER A 19 -27.30 -33.37 -13.11
CA SER A 19 -27.39 -34.75 -13.59
C SER A 19 -26.39 -35.71 -12.93
N ASN A 20 -25.39 -35.20 -12.19
CA ASN A 20 -24.33 -36.00 -11.59
C ASN A 20 -24.68 -36.45 -10.16
N ARG A 21 -25.34 -37.61 -10.04
CA ARG A 21 -25.82 -38.19 -8.76
C ARG A 21 -24.72 -38.50 -7.73
N GLN A 22 -23.46 -38.65 -8.16
CA GLN A 22 -22.37 -39.00 -7.23
C GLN A 22 -22.06 -37.90 -6.21
N ILE A 23 -22.12 -36.63 -6.62
CA ILE A 23 -21.88 -35.49 -5.72
C ILE A 23 -23.00 -35.38 -4.69
N TRP A 24 -24.25 -35.58 -5.12
CA TRP A 24 -25.39 -35.58 -4.22
C TRP A 24 -25.33 -36.71 -3.19
N MET A 25 -24.92 -37.92 -3.58
CA MET A 25 -24.71 -39.02 -2.63
C MET A 25 -23.61 -38.72 -1.61
N ILE A 26 -22.53 -38.05 -2.01
CA ILE A 26 -21.44 -37.66 -1.10
C ILE A 26 -21.95 -36.60 -0.11
N LEU A 27 -22.62 -35.56 -0.61
CA LEU A 27 -23.24 -34.53 0.23
C LEU A 27 -24.27 -35.11 1.20
N GLU A 28 -25.15 -36.00 0.74
CA GLU A 28 -26.13 -36.68 1.61
C GLU A 28 -25.43 -37.55 2.66
N SER A 29 -24.36 -38.26 2.29
CA SER A 29 -23.60 -39.08 3.25
C SER A 29 -22.88 -38.23 4.29
N GLU A 30 -22.36 -37.07 3.87
CA GLU A 30 -21.70 -36.11 4.74
C GLU A 30 -22.72 -35.44 5.69
N ILE A 31 -23.88 -35.02 5.17
CA ILE A 31 -25.01 -34.52 5.98
C ILE A 31 -25.48 -35.57 7.00
N ALA A 32 -25.64 -36.83 6.58
CA ALA A 32 -26.05 -37.90 7.49
C ALA A 32 -25.00 -38.17 8.58
N LEU A 33 -23.71 -38.09 8.24
CA LEU A 33 -22.62 -38.18 9.24
C LEU A 33 -22.71 -37.06 10.28
N TYR A 34 -23.08 -35.84 9.87
CA TYR A 34 -23.30 -34.73 10.80
C TYR A 34 -24.55 -34.91 11.66
N GLU A 35 -25.65 -35.43 11.10
CA GLU A 35 -26.91 -35.65 11.83
C GLU A 35 -26.80 -36.78 12.87
N TYR A 36 -25.96 -37.79 12.62
CA TYR A 36 -25.81 -38.97 13.47
C TYR A 36 -24.63 -38.93 14.46
N THR A 37 -23.83 -37.86 14.48
CA THR A 37 -22.73 -37.72 15.44
C THR A 37 -23.11 -36.78 16.58
N GLU A 38 -23.31 -37.32 17.78
CA GLU A 38 -23.50 -36.58 19.07
C GLU A 38 -22.29 -35.67 19.45
N TYR A 39 -21.27 -35.60 18.60
CA TYR A 39 -19.97 -34.98 18.83
C TYR A 39 -19.66 -33.81 17.89
N THR A 40 -20.61 -33.30 17.10
CA THR A 40 -20.37 -32.09 16.32
C THR A 40 -20.36 -30.88 17.26
N GLY A 41 -19.17 -30.39 17.59
CA GLY A 41 -19.03 -29.07 18.19
C GLY A 41 -19.61 -28.01 17.25
N SER A 42 -19.99 -26.86 17.80
CA SER A 42 -20.52 -25.69 17.07
C SER A 42 -19.72 -25.22 15.84
N SER A 43 -18.54 -25.79 15.57
CA SER A 43 -17.70 -25.50 14.40
C SER A 43 -18.06 -26.32 13.15
N ASP A 44 -18.56 -27.55 13.31
CA ASP A 44 -18.82 -28.48 12.21
C ASP A 44 -20.25 -28.32 11.64
N SER A 45 -21.18 -27.78 12.44
CA SER A 45 -22.54 -27.40 12.02
C SER A 45 -22.60 -26.11 11.20
N CYS A 46 -21.46 -25.46 10.91
CA CYS A 46 -21.41 -24.22 10.13
C CYS A 46 -21.10 -24.42 8.63
N ASP A 47 -20.89 -25.66 8.19
CA ASP A 47 -20.58 -25.94 6.77
C ASP A 47 -21.83 -26.04 5.90
N ILE A 48 -23.00 -26.30 6.49
CA ILE A 48 -24.25 -26.53 5.75
C ILE A 48 -25.35 -25.69 6.39
N LEU A 49 -25.97 -24.81 5.61
CA LEU A 49 -27.06 -23.94 6.05
C LEU A 49 -28.34 -24.29 5.28
N PHE A 50 -29.36 -24.69 6.02
CA PHE A 50 -30.71 -24.87 5.50
C PHE A 50 -31.52 -23.60 5.65
N ASP A 51 -32.53 -23.44 4.78
CA ASP A 51 -33.55 -22.41 4.92
C ASP A 51 -34.33 -22.57 6.24
N SER A 52 -35.00 -21.49 6.66
CA SER A 52 -35.90 -21.41 7.82
C SER A 52 -36.93 -22.54 7.95
N THR A 53 -37.27 -23.20 6.84
CA THR A 53 -38.20 -24.34 6.77
C THR A 53 -37.53 -25.70 6.99
N GLY A 54 -36.20 -25.78 6.96
CA GLY A 54 -35.39 -27.00 7.10
C GLY A 54 -35.38 -27.92 5.87
N ASN A 55 -36.12 -27.59 4.81
CA ASN A 55 -36.32 -28.49 3.67
C ASN A 55 -35.41 -28.20 2.47
N LEU A 56 -34.81 -27.01 2.41
CA LEU A 56 -34.02 -26.55 1.27
C LEU A 56 -32.61 -26.17 1.74
N LEU A 57 -31.61 -26.62 0.98
CA LEU A 57 -30.21 -26.30 1.25
C LEU A 57 -29.84 -24.94 0.63
N GLU A 58 -29.58 -23.94 1.48
CA GLU A 58 -29.28 -22.57 1.06
C GLU A 58 -27.78 -22.39 0.78
N VAL A 59 -26.92 -22.90 1.67
CA VAL A 59 -25.45 -22.74 1.56
C VAL A 59 -24.74 -24.03 1.94
N SER A 60 -23.69 -24.38 1.21
CA SER A 60 -22.72 -25.39 1.64
C SER A 60 -21.30 -24.89 1.45
N ARG A 61 -20.42 -25.15 2.42
CA ARG A 61 -18.99 -24.86 2.40
C ARG A 61 -18.21 -26.16 2.26
N ILE A 62 -17.29 -26.20 1.29
CA ILE A 62 -16.33 -27.28 1.12
C ILE A 62 -14.92 -26.73 1.34
N LEU A 63 -14.10 -27.48 2.06
CA LEU A 63 -12.69 -27.20 2.27
C LEU A 63 -11.84 -27.95 1.23
N VAL A 64 -11.08 -27.20 0.42
CA VAL A 64 -10.16 -27.77 -0.55
C VAL A 64 -8.73 -27.47 -0.12
N GLN A 65 -7.93 -28.51 0.11
CA GLN A 65 -6.53 -28.31 0.46
C GLN A 65 -5.75 -27.72 -0.73
N LEU A 66 -5.06 -26.61 -0.50
CA LEU A 66 -4.25 -25.91 -1.48
C LEU A 66 -2.79 -26.35 -1.41
N ARG A 67 -2.14 -26.39 -2.57
CA ARG A 67 -0.67 -26.41 -2.64
C ARG A 67 -0.13 -25.07 -2.11
N TYR A 68 1.01 -25.12 -1.45
CA TYR A 68 1.72 -23.93 -0.96
C TYR A 68 1.81 -22.82 -2.02
N VAL A 69 1.29 -21.64 -1.68
CA VAL A 69 1.34 -20.42 -2.50
C VAL A 69 2.35 -19.47 -1.88
N GLY A 70 3.49 -19.26 -2.54
CA GLY A 70 4.50 -18.31 -2.10
C GLY A 70 4.01 -16.85 -2.17
N ALA A 71 4.57 -15.98 -1.33
CA ALA A 71 4.15 -14.57 -1.17
C ALA A 71 4.08 -13.78 -2.49
N SER A 72 5.03 -14.00 -3.41
CA SER A 72 5.06 -13.33 -4.72
C SER A 72 3.90 -13.73 -5.65
N ASN A 73 3.29 -14.90 -5.42
CA ASN A 73 2.27 -15.47 -6.30
C ASN A 73 0.85 -15.36 -5.74
N GLN A 74 0.68 -14.83 -4.51
CA GLN A 74 -0.62 -14.77 -3.82
C GLN A 74 -1.67 -13.99 -4.62
N SER A 75 -1.33 -12.82 -5.17
CA SER A 75 -2.24 -12.02 -6.02
C SER A 75 -2.69 -12.77 -7.27
N ARG A 76 -1.77 -13.52 -7.91
CA ARG A 76 -2.08 -14.30 -9.10
C ARG A 76 -2.97 -15.50 -8.77
N ALA A 77 -2.63 -16.25 -7.72
CA ALA A 77 -3.39 -17.41 -7.27
C ALA A 77 -4.81 -17.02 -6.87
N MET A 78 -4.98 -15.95 -6.09
CA MET A 78 -6.30 -15.43 -5.73
C MET A 78 -7.14 -15.09 -6.96
N ARG A 79 -6.56 -14.38 -7.94
CA ARG A 79 -7.28 -14.01 -9.17
C ARG A 79 -7.73 -15.23 -9.96
N ILE A 80 -6.88 -16.26 -10.06
CA ILE A 80 -7.23 -17.53 -10.72
C ILE A 80 -8.40 -18.20 -10.00
N LEU A 81 -8.30 -18.37 -8.68
CA LEU A 81 -9.35 -19.00 -7.87
C LEU A 81 -10.68 -18.24 -7.94
N ARG A 82 -10.65 -16.90 -7.85
CA ARG A 82 -11.83 -16.05 -8.02
C ARG A 82 -12.42 -16.15 -9.43
N ASN A 83 -11.58 -16.27 -10.46
CA ASN A 83 -12.04 -16.43 -11.84
C ASN A 83 -12.71 -17.80 -12.05
N ILE A 84 -12.16 -18.87 -11.47
CA ILE A 84 -12.77 -20.20 -11.50
C ILE A 84 -14.13 -20.17 -10.80
N ALA A 85 -14.23 -19.56 -9.62
CA ALA A 85 -15.47 -19.39 -8.87
C ALA A 85 -16.52 -18.50 -9.58
N LYS A 86 -16.09 -17.61 -10.48
CA LYS A 86 -16.99 -16.82 -11.34
C LYS A 86 -17.46 -17.58 -12.57
N SER A 87 -16.72 -18.60 -12.99
CA SER A 87 -17.04 -19.41 -14.17
C SER A 87 -17.98 -20.58 -13.88
N SER A 88 -18.20 -20.90 -12.60
CA SER A 88 -19.13 -21.95 -12.19
C SER A 88 -20.58 -21.56 -12.45
N THR A 89 -21.41 -22.57 -12.74
CA THR A 89 -22.85 -22.42 -12.94
C THR A 89 -23.59 -22.13 -11.63
N ILE A 90 -23.06 -22.67 -10.53
CA ILE A 90 -23.53 -22.42 -9.18
C ILE A 90 -22.88 -21.13 -8.69
N LYS A 91 -23.64 -20.26 -8.02
CA LYS A 91 -23.08 -19.07 -7.39
C LYS A 91 -22.09 -19.54 -6.32
N THR A 92 -20.79 -19.33 -6.54
CA THR A 92 -19.74 -19.77 -5.61
C THR A 92 -18.89 -18.62 -5.09
N GLY A 93 -18.64 -18.64 -3.78
CA GLY A 93 -17.68 -17.78 -3.09
C GLY A 93 -16.42 -18.56 -2.75
N VAL A 94 -15.26 -17.91 -2.82
CA VAL A 94 -13.98 -18.52 -2.44
C VAL A 94 -13.21 -17.61 -1.49
N TYR A 95 -12.60 -18.20 -0.46
CA TYR A 95 -11.75 -17.52 0.52
C TYR A 95 -10.58 -18.41 0.95
N ALA A 96 -9.43 -17.79 1.15
CA ALA A 96 -8.30 -18.38 1.87
C ALA A 96 -7.61 -17.26 2.63
N ASP A 97 -6.93 -17.55 3.74
CA ASP A 97 -6.30 -16.53 4.59
C ASP A 97 -5.36 -15.59 3.83
N PHE A 98 -4.67 -16.11 2.80
CA PHE A 98 -3.77 -15.29 1.98
C PHE A 98 -4.49 -14.29 1.05
N PHE A 99 -5.81 -14.42 0.87
CA PHE A 99 -6.59 -13.47 0.05
C PHE A 99 -6.54 -12.07 0.66
N GLN A 100 -6.59 -11.95 1.99
CA GLN A 100 -6.50 -10.66 2.66
C GLN A 100 -5.18 -9.94 2.33
N PHE A 101 -4.05 -10.67 2.38
CA PHE A 101 -2.75 -10.10 2.03
C PHE A 101 -2.63 -9.77 0.54
N ALA A 102 -3.16 -10.62 -0.34
CA ALA A 102 -3.18 -10.40 -1.78
C ALA A 102 -4.03 -9.17 -2.16
N GLU A 103 -5.20 -9.02 -1.57
CA GLU A 103 -6.09 -7.87 -1.80
C GLU A 103 -5.47 -6.59 -1.29
N GLN A 104 -4.90 -6.62 -0.08
CA GLN A 104 -4.18 -5.48 0.47
C GLN A 104 -3.02 -5.04 -0.44
N TYR A 105 -2.20 -5.97 -0.91
CA TYR A 105 -1.09 -5.63 -1.83
C TYR A 105 -1.57 -4.98 -3.12
N ASN A 106 -2.62 -5.55 -3.73
CA ASN A 106 -3.20 -5.04 -4.96
C ASN A 106 -3.89 -3.68 -4.78
N ALA A 107 -4.43 -3.40 -3.60
CA ALA A 107 -5.09 -2.13 -3.30
C ALA A 107 -4.09 -1.02 -2.92
N ILE A 108 -3.00 -1.34 -2.23
CA ILE A 108 -2.01 -0.35 -1.78
C ILE A 108 -1.29 0.29 -2.95
N LEU A 109 -0.80 -0.49 -3.93
CA LEU A 109 0.03 0.03 -5.03
C LEU A 109 -0.62 1.20 -5.81
N PRO A 110 -1.82 1.06 -6.40
CA PRO A 110 -2.46 2.16 -7.12
C PRO A 110 -2.82 3.33 -6.19
N GLY A 111 -3.18 3.04 -4.94
CA GLY A 111 -3.44 4.05 -3.92
C GLY A 111 -2.21 4.91 -3.65
N THR A 112 -1.06 4.28 -3.41
CA THR A 112 0.21 4.97 -3.14
C THR A 112 0.68 5.79 -4.35
N LEU A 113 0.56 5.26 -5.57
CA LEU A 113 0.93 6.02 -6.77
C LEU A 113 0.06 7.27 -6.95
N SER A 114 -1.24 7.13 -6.73
CA SER A 114 -2.19 8.25 -6.86
C SER A 114 -1.93 9.32 -5.79
N THR A 115 -1.68 8.93 -4.55
CA THR A 115 -1.41 9.88 -3.47
C THR A 115 -0.08 10.60 -3.67
N ILE A 116 0.97 9.91 -4.12
CA ILE A 116 2.24 10.53 -4.50
C ILE A 116 2.00 11.54 -5.63
N ALA A 117 1.29 11.17 -6.68
CA ALA A 117 1.03 12.06 -7.82
C ALA A 117 0.25 13.33 -7.42
N ILE A 118 -0.82 13.17 -6.65
CA ILE A 118 -1.64 14.30 -6.17
C ILE A 118 -0.81 15.21 -5.25
N ALA A 119 -0.05 14.64 -4.32
CA ALA A 119 0.81 15.41 -3.42
C ALA A 119 1.89 16.18 -4.19
N SER A 120 2.56 15.54 -5.15
CA SER A 120 3.57 16.21 -5.99
C SER A 120 2.96 17.35 -6.81
N PHE A 121 1.78 17.13 -7.42
CA PHE A 121 1.08 18.17 -8.18
C PHE A 121 0.67 19.35 -7.29
N ALA A 122 0.17 19.07 -6.08
CA ALA A 122 -0.19 20.09 -5.11
C ALA A 122 1.04 20.90 -4.68
N VAL A 123 2.15 20.25 -4.34
CA VAL A 123 3.41 20.94 -3.96
C VAL A 123 3.90 21.84 -5.08
N ILE A 124 3.93 21.36 -6.34
CA ILE A 124 4.37 22.17 -7.49
C ILE A 124 3.46 23.38 -7.69
N THR A 125 2.14 23.18 -7.63
CA THR A 125 1.16 24.26 -7.82
C THR A 125 1.30 25.33 -6.73
N VAL A 126 1.38 24.89 -5.47
CA VAL A 126 1.54 25.76 -4.31
C VAL A 126 2.87 26.51 -4.36
N SER A 127 3.98 25.84 -4.69
CA SER A 127 5.29 26.47 -4.86
C SER A 127 5.31 27.50 -6.00
N LEU A 128 4.66 27.22 -7.13
CA LEU A 128 4.57 28.18 -8.24
C LEU A 128 3.68 29.39 -7.91
N LEU A 129 2.64 29.21 -7.11
CA LEU A 129 1.78 30.30 -6.67
C LEU A 129 2.46 31.18 -5.61
N LEU A 130 3.19 30.57 -4.66
CA LEU A 130 3.84 31.25 -3.53
C LEU A 130 5.19 31.88 -3.87
N ILE A 131 5.94 31.37 -4.87
CA ILE A 131 7.19 31.98 -5.35
C ILE A 131 6.80 32.93 -6.49
N PRO A 132 6.50 34.21 -6.23
CA PRO A 132 5.91 35.11 -7.20
C PRO A 132 7.05 35.61 -8.10
N LYS A 133 7.25 34.94 -9.25
CA LYS A 133 8.33 35.23 -10.20
C LYS A 133 8.33 36.71 -10.66
N THR A 134 7.20 37.41 -10.60
CA THR A 134 7.07 38.84 -10.96
C THR A 134 7.57 39.79 -9.87
N VAL A 135 7.24 39.52 -8.60
CA VAL A 135 7.66 40.37 -7.47
C VAL A 135 9.15 40.18 -7.21
N THR A 136 9.65 38.94 -7.24
CA THR A 136 11.09 38.67 -7.05
C THR A 136 11.91 39.18 -8.23
N SER A 137 11.44 39.06 -9.48
CA SER A 137 12.13 39.67 -10.63
C SER A 137 12.20 41.19 -10.50
N PHE A 138 11.15 41.84 -10.01
CA PHE A 138 11.16 43.29 -9.77
C PHE A 138 12.16 43.69 -8.67
N TRP A 139 12.16 43.01 -7.52
CA TRP A 139 13.11 43.26 -6.44
C TRP A 139 14.56 42.95 -6.84
N ILE A 140 14.79 41.88 -7.60
CA ILE A 140 16.11 41.53 -8.12
C ILE A 140 16.59 42.61 -9.10
N THR A 141 15.74 43.08 -10.02
CA THR A 141 16.11 44.17 -10.95
C THR A 141 16.43 45.47 -10.23
N SER A 142 15.63 45.88 -9.24
CA SER A 142 15.95 47.04 -8.40
C SER A 142 17.25 46.87 -7.61
N SER A 143 17.55 45.66 -7.12
CA SER A 143 18.80 45.37 -6.40
C SER A 143 20.02 45.37 -7.32
N ILE A 144 19.90 44.84 -8.55
CA ILE A 144 20.99 44.80 -9.55
C ILE A 144 21.35 46.22 -10.02
N ILE A 145 20.37 47.12 -10.15
CA ILE A 145 20.62 48.53 -10.48
C ILE A 145 21.43 49.23 -9.38
N THR A 146 21.40 48.71 -8.15
CA THR A 146 22.03 49.32 -6.98
C THR A 146 23.40 48.70 -6.64
N ASP A 147 23.73 47.52 -7.18
CA ASP A 147 24.90 46.73 -6.75
C ASP A 147 25.78 46.29 -7.94
N GLU A 148 27.01 46.80 -7.99
CA GLU A 148 28.00 46.42 -9.00
C GLU A 148 28.60 45.04 -8.66
N ARG A 149 28.13 44.02 -9.39
CA ARG A 149 28.76 42.70 -9.59
C ARG A 149 28.99 41.86 -8.32
N ILE A 150 27.94 41.26 -7.80
CA ILE A 150 28.10 40.05 -6.97
C ILE A 150 28.32 38.85 -7.89
N ASP A 151 29.46 38.17 -7.72
CA ASP A 151 29.76 36.91 -8.39
C ASP A 151 28.71 35.83 -8.04
N SER A 152 28.34 34.99 -9.03
CA SER A 152 27.28 33.98 -8.86
C SER A 152 27.61 32.99 -7.74
N PHE A 153 28.91 32.72 -7.52
CA PHE A 153 29.39 31.87 -6.45
C PHE A 153 29.14 32.48 -5.07
N GLU A 154 29.37 33.79 -4.92
CA GLU A 154 29.16 34.51 -3.66
C GLU A 154 27.68 34.56 -3.28
N ARG A 155 26.79 34.78 -4.27
CA ARG A 155 25.34 34.74 -4.06
C ARG A 155 24.87 33.38 -3.54
N MET A 156 25.40 32.31 -4.12
CA MET A 156 25.05 30.95 -3.72
C MET A 156 25.65 30.55 -2.38
N ARG A 157 26.88 30.97 -2.08
CA ARG A 157 27.49 30.83 -0.75
C ARG A 157 26.62 31.50 0.32
N ASN A 158 26.18 32.73 0.06
CA ASN A 158 25.32 33.47 0.99
C ASN A 158 23.93 32.83 1.13
N ALA A 159 23.34 32.33 0.03
CA ALA A 159 22.09 31.60 0.08
C ALA A 159 22.21 30.30 0.90
N LEU A 160 23.27 29.52 0.69
CA LEU A 160 23.51 28.28 1.42
C LEU A 160 23.81 28.55 2.90
N TYR A 161 24.51 29.63 3.23
CA TYR A 161 24.75 30.03 4.62
C TYR A 161 23.45 30.41 5.33
N ASN A 162 22.58 31.19 4.67
CA ASN A 162 21.32 31.66 5.25
C ASN A 162 20.27 30.53 5.39
N VAL A 163 20.25 29.58 4.46
CA VAL A 163 19.25 28.49 4.45
C VAL A 163 19.79 27.22 5.12
N GLY A 164 21.11 27.05 5.19
CA GLY A 164 21.75 25.83 5.67
C GLY A 164 21.56 25.56 7.16
N VAL A 165 21.76 26.58 8.00
CA VAL A 165 21.58 26.47 9.46
C VAL A 165 20.13 26.08 9.82
N PRO A 166 19.08 26.72 9.28
CA PRO A 166 17.69 26.28 9.50
C PRO A 166 17.43 24.82 9.09
N ILE A 167 17.97 24.37 7.95
CA ILE A 167 17.77 22.98 7.49
C ILE A 167 18.40 21.99 8.47
N VAL A 168 19.66 22.20 8.88
CA VAL A 168 20.36 21.31 9.81
C VAL A 168 19.66 21.30 11.17
N GLN A 169 19.23 22.47 11.65
CA GLN A 169 18.48 22.59 12.89
C GLN A 169 17.15 21.82 12.83
N SER A 170 16.38 21.97 11.75
CA SER A 170 15.11 21.27 11.53
C SER A 170 15.29 19.75 11.43
N ALA A 171 16.35 19.30 10.76
CA ALA A 171 16.65 17.88 10.66
C ALA A 171 17.01 17.28 12.03
N SER A 172 17.87 17.98 12.78
CA SER A 172 18.33 17.54 14.09
C SER A 172 17.20 17.50 15.12
N SER A 173 16.35 18.53 15.16
CA SER A 173 15.21 18.56 16.08
C SER A 173 14.21 17.44 15.81
N THR A 174 13.97 17.10 14.54
CA THR A 174 13.06 16.02 14.17
C THR A 174 13.64 14.66 14.54
N ILE A 175 14.94 14.43 14.30
CA ILE A 175 15.62 13.18 14.67
C ILE A 175 15.54 12.97 16.19
N ILE A 176 15.85 14.00 16.98
CA ILE A 176 15.70 13.95 18.45
C ILE A 176 14.24 13.67 18.81
N GLY A 177 13.29 14.35 18.16
CA GLY A 177 11.86 14.20 18.41
C GLY A 177 11.31 12.80 18.16
N VAL A 178 11.84 12.06 17.18
CA VAL A 178 11.43 10.67 16.92
C VAL A 178 12.28 9.63 17.64
N SER A 179 13.38 10.02 18.29
CA SER A 179 14.34 9.09 18.90
C SER A 179 13.75 8.27 20.05
N PHE A 180 12.72 8.76 20.74
CA PHE A 180 12.06 7.99 21.81
C PHE A 180 11.44 6.68 21.29
N LEU A 181 11.10 6.61 19.99
CA LEU A 181 10.58 5.39 19.36
C LEU A 181 11.61 4.25 19.37
N ALA A 182 12.90 4.55 19.53
CA ALA A 182 13.96 3.54 19.63
C ALA A 182 13.83 2.69 20.89
N SER A 183 13.22 3.22 21.96
CA SER A 183 13.07 2.54 23.25
C SER A 183 11.92 1.51 23.26
N ILE A 184 11.15 1.40 22.17
CA ILE A 184 10.01 0.49 22.08
C ILE A 184 10.44 -0.81 21.40
N ASP A 185 10.23 -1.94 22.08
CA ASP A 185 10.54 -3.29 21.56
C ASP A 185 9.49 -3.81 20.58
N SER A 186 9.26 -3.08 19.49
CA SER A 186 8.44 -3.55 18.38
C SER A 186 9.11 -3.27 17.04
N TYR A 187 9.05 -4.28 16.16
CA TYR A 187 9.58 -4.22 14.81
C TYR A 187 9.00 -3.05 14.01
N ILE A 188 7.70 -2.76 14.19
CA ILE A 188 7.00 -1.69 13.47
C ILE A 188 7.64 -0.33 13.81
N PHE A 189 7.85 -0.04 15.09
CA PHE A 189 8.46 1.22 15.52
C PHE A 189 9.92 1.33 15.09
N ARG A 190 10.68 0.24 15.15
CA ARG A 190 12.07 0.22 14.67
C ARG A 190 12.17 0.44 13.15
N SER A 191 11.26 -0.14 12.37
CA SER A 191 11.18 0.08 10.91
C SER A 191 10.79 1.52 10.57
N PHE A 192 9.82 2.07 11.31
CA PHE A 192 9.36 3.43 11.13
C PHE A 192 10.46 4.45 11.44
N LEU A 193 11.17 4.26 12.56
CA LEU A 193 12.31 5.11 12.94
C LEU A 193 13.41 5.11 11.86
N LYS A 194 13.80 3.93 11.36
CA LYS A 194 14.78 3.81 10.28
C LYS A 194 14.34 4.56 9.02
N THR A 195 13.07 4.46 8.67
CA THR A 195 12.50 5.13 7.48
C THR A 195 12.53 6.66 7.65
N ILE A 196 12.14 7.18 8.82
CA ILE A 196 12.16 8.62 9.09
C ILE A 196 13.58 9.18 9.06
N ILE A 197 14.52 8.55 9.76
CA ILE A 197 15.93 8.99 9.78
C ILE A 197 16.51 8.97 8.36
N LEU A 198 16.19 7.95 7.56
CA LEU A 198 16.62 7.86 6.17
C LEU A 198 16.05 9.01 5.33
N VAL A 199 14.75 9.29 5.42
CA VAL A 199 14.11 10.37 4.65
C VAL A 199 14.66 11.75 5.05
N ILE A 200 14.87 12.00 6.34
CA ILE A 200 15.43 13.28 6.83
C ILE A 200 16.86 13.48 6.33
N THR A 201 17.70 12.45 6.42
CA THR A 201 19.10 12.54 5.99
C THR A 201 19.23 12.72 4.48
N ILE A 202 18.46 11.98 3.68
CA ILE A 202 18.39 12.17 2.22
C ILE A 202 17.87 13.57 1.87
N GLY A 203 16.81 14.03 2.55
CA GLY A 203 16.25 15.36 2.33
C GLY A 203 17.23 16.50 2.64
N ALA A 204 17.93 16.41 3.78
CA ALA A 204 18.95 17.38 4.16
C ALA A 204 20.16 17.36 3.20
N LEU A 205 20.63 16.17 2.81
CA LEU A 205 21.71 16.02 1.84
C LEU A 205 21.33 16.59 0.47
N HIS A 206 20.10 16.33 0.01
CA HIS A 206 19.59 16.89 -1.24
C HIS A 206 19.51 18.43 -1.18
N GLY A 207 19.00 18.99 -0.08
CA GLY A 207 18.86 20.44 0.10
C GLY A 207 20.18 21.19 0.27
N LEU A 208 21.19 20.58 0.92
CA LEU A 208 22.45 21.25 1.26
C LEU A 208 23.60 21.00 0.27
N LEU A 209 23.60 19.86 -0.42
CA LEU A 209 24.71 19.48 -1.31
C LEU A 209 24.26 19.39 -2.77
N ILE A 210 23.22 18.61 -3.06
CA ILE A 210 22.82 18.36 -4.45
C ILE A 210 22.29 19.64 -5.11
N LEU A 211 21.41 20.37 -4.43
CA LEU A 211 20.81 21.58 -4.99
C LEU A 211 21.85 22.68 -5.27
N PRO A 212 22.74 23.07 -4.34
CA PRO A 212 23.77 24.08 -4.63
C PRO A 212 24.74 23.66 -5.74
N ILE A 213 25.16 22.39 -5.79
CA ILE A 213 26.05 21.89 -6.85
C ILE A 213 25.35 21.96 -8.22
N LEU A 214 24.10 21.52 -8.29
CA LEU A 214 23.33 21.56 -9.53
C LEU A 214 23.11 23.00 -10.02
N LEU A 215 22.84 23.93 -9.10
CA LEU A 215 22.74 25.36 -9.41
C LEU A 215 24.09 25.96 -9.87
N THR A 216 25.23 25.55 -9.29
CA THR A 216 26.57 25.97 -9.78
C THR A 216 26.84 25.50 -11.20
N LEU A 217 26.48 24.26 -11.52
CA LEU A 217 26.75 23.68 -12.85
C LEU A 217 25.93 24.42 -13.92
N PHE A 218 24.62 24.53 -13.73
CA PHE A 218 23.76 25.21 -14.71
C PHE A 218 24.01 26.72 -14.83
N SER A 219 24.41 27.39 -13.75
CA SER A 219 24.75 28.82 -13.81
C SER A 219 26.07 29.10 -14.55
N ASN A 220 26.99 28.15 -14.62
CA ASN A 220 28.25 28.31 -15.33
C ASN A 220 28.09 28.11 -16.84
N ASP A 221 27.19 27.20 -17.25
CA ASP A 221 26.89 26.98 -18.67
C ASP A 221 26.31 28.24 -19.33
N GLU A 222 25.37 28.94 -18.67
CA GLU A 222 24.81 30.22 -19.17
C GLU A 222 25.84 31.34 -19.34
N LYS A 223 27.00 31.30 -18.68
CA LYS A 223 28.06 32.31 -18.84
C LYS A 223 29.01 32.02 -20.00
N THR A 224 28.94 30.82 -20.60
CA THR A 224 29.87 30.38 -21.66
C THR A 224 29.28 30.41 -23.07
N THR A 225 27.99 30.71 -23.20
CA THR A 225 27.29 31.00 -24.46
C THR A 225 27.01 32.48 -24.60
#